data_AF-A0A958S1M0-F1
#
_entry.id   AF-A0A958S1M0-F1
#
_cell.length_a   1.000
_cell.length_b   1.000
_cell.length_c   1.000
_cell.angle_alpha   90.00
_cell.angle_beta   90.00
_cell.angle_gamma   90.00
#
_symmetry.space_group_name_H-M   'P 1'
#
loop_
_entity.id
_entity.type
_entity.pdbx_description
1 polymer ?
#
loop_
_entity_poly.entity_id
_entity_poly.type
_entity_poly.pdbx_seq_one_letter_code
_entity_poly.pdbx_strand_id
1 'polypeptide(L)'
;MKEHHHEKLSLIQDMIALSQADGHVSFMEDHFILSIATKLGVSAQELQQLKENPVSFNPQEVEMDRITHFYRLLLLMGVDDEHHEEEIEFCKNTGLKMGLRPAAINEVIDRLLESENGMLPPDEIIRIFQAHHN
;
A
#
# COMPACT_ATOMS: atom_id res chain seq x y z
N MET A 1 20.08 -7.57 9.21
CA MET A 1 19.11 -8.68 9.43
C MET A 1 17.86 -8.25 10.20
N LYS A 2 17.94 -7.41 11.25
CA LYS A 2 16.74 -6.89 11.95
C LYS A 2 16.02 -5.76 11.21
N GLU A 3 16.74 -4.91 10.49
CA GLU A 3 16.20 -3.75 9.73
C GLU A 3 15.15 -4.16 8.70
N HIS A 4 15.45 -5.15 7.86
CA HIS A 4 14.52 -5.66 6.85
C HIS A 4 13.26 -6.32 7.41
N HIS A 5 13.26 -6.75 8.68
CA HIS A 5 12.04 -7.30 9.28
C HIS A 5 11.11 -6.18 9.74
N HIS A 6 11.66 -5.11 10.32
CA HIS A 6 10.88 -3.94 10.70
C HIS A 6 10.24 -3.24 9.50
N GLU A 7 10.94 -3.15 8.36
CA GLU A 7 10.37 -2.66 7.08
C GLU A 7 9.14 -3.47 6.65
N LYS A 8 9.17 -4.81 6.80
CA LYS A 8 8.04 -5.67 6.45
C LYS A 8 6.86 -5.47 7.40
N LEU A 9 7.13 -5.35 8.69
CA LEU A 9 6.08 -5.10 9.69
C LEU A 9 5.43 -3.73 9.47
N SER A 10 6.22 -2.69 9.20
CA SER A 10 5.70 -1.37 8.84
C SER A 10 4.86 -1.41 7.56
N LEU A 11 5.31 -2.14 6.54
CA LEU A 11 4.56 -2.31 5.30
C LEU A 11 3.18 -2.90 5.56
N ILE A 12 3.12 -3.99 6.33
CA ILE A 12 1.86 -4.64 6.68
C ILE A 12 1.00 -3.73 7.57
N GLN A 13 1.62 -2.94 8.45
CA GLN A 13 0.92 -1.95 9.26
C GLN A 13 0.21 -0.89 8.41
N ASP A 14 0.85 -0.41 7.33
CA ASP A 14 0.22 0.53 6.39
C ASP A 14 -1.00 -0.10 5.70
N MET A 15 -0.93 -1.40 5.36
CA MET A 15 -2.04 -2.12 4.75
C MET A 15 -3.21 -2.32 5.71
N ILE A 16 -2.94 -2.68 6.98
CA ILE A 16 -3.97 -2.78 8.03
C ILE A 16 -4.64 -1.41 8.26
N ALA A 17 -3.85 -0.34 8.25
CA ALA A 17 -4.37 1.01 8.46
C ALA A 17 -5.21 1.50 7.27
N LEU A 18 -4.86 1.10 6.04
CA LEU A 18 -5.66 1.38 4.84
C LEU A 18 -7.03 0.70 4.92
N SER A 19 -7.08 -0.61 5.20
CA SER A 19 -8.36 -1.34 5.29
C SER A 19 -9.27 -0.90 6.46
N GLN A 20 -8.77 -0.01 7.32
CA GLN A 20 -9.53 0.55 8.45
C GLN A 20 -9.91 2.02 8.22
N ALA A 21 -9.54 2.61 7.08
CA ALA A 21 -9.68 4.04 6.83
C ALA A 21 -11.14 4.49 6.76
N ASP A 22 -12.03 3.66 6.21
CA ASP A 22 -13.47 3.89 6.08
C ASP A 22 -14.29 3.35 7.28
N GLY A 23 -13.65 2.56 8.16
CA GLY A 23 -14.25 1.92 9.32
C GLY A 23 -14.87 0.53 9.06
N HIS A 24 -14.70 -0.06 7.87
CA HIS A 24 -15.19 -1.39 7.52
C HIS A 24 -14.11 -2.25 6.86
N VAL A 25 -13.62 -3.27 7.58
CA VAL A 25 -12.68 -4.24 7.00
C VAL A 25 -13.46 -5.42 6.40
N SER A 26 -13.34 -5.64 5.09
CA SER A 26 -13.96 -6.77 4.41
C SER A 26 -13.14 -8.06 4.55
N PHE A 27 -13.79 -9.22 4.41
CA PHE A 27 -13.10 -10.52 4.45
C PHE A 27 -12.06 -10.65 3.32
N MET A 28 -12.31 -10.01 2.18
CA MET A 28 -11.44 -10.07 1.02
C MET A 28 -10.15 -9.26 1.25
N GLU A 29 -10.27 -8.07 1.84
CA GLU A 29 -9.12 -7.26 2.25
C GLU A 29 -8.25 -7.96 3.30
N ASP A 30 -8.88 -8.51 4.35
CA ASP A 30 -8.16 -9.24 5.42
C ASP A 30 -7.39 -10.44 4.84
N HIS A 31 -8.01 -11.17 3.89
CA HIS A 31 -7.35 -12.27 3.19
C HIS A 31 -6.22 -11.79 2.27
N PHE A 32 -6.40 -10.66 1.59
CA PHE A 32 -5.36 -10.05 0.77
C PHE A 32 -4.14 -9.66 1.62
N ILE A 33 -4.35 -8.96 2.74
CA ILE A 33 -3.30 -8.58 3.70
C ILE A 33 -2.55 -9.81 4.20
N LEU A 34 -3.27 -10.86 4.61
CA LEU A 34 -2.66 -12.12 5.06
C LEU A 34 -1.80 -12.76 3.96
N SER A 35 -2.25 -12.70 2.70
CA SER A 35 -1.50 -13.24 1.56
C SER A 35 -0.17 -12.49 1.34
N ILE A 36 -0.17 -11.17 1.51
CA ILE A 36 1.03 -10.34 1.39
C ILE A 36 1.96 -10.57 2.58
N ALA A 37 1.43 -10.60 3.80
CA ALA A 37 2.20 -10.91 5.01
C ALA A 37 2.94 -12.25 4.88
N THR A 38 2.23 -13.28 4.42
CA THR A 38 2.81 -14.62 4.18
C THR A 38 3.94 -14.58 3.15
N LYS A 39 3.75 -13.87 2.02
CA LYS A 39 4.79 -13.73 0.98
C LYS A 39 6.03 -12.98 1.48
N LEU A 40 5.88 -12.05 2.42
CA LEU A 40 6.99 -11.32 3.04
C LEU A 40 7.68 -12.11 4.16
N GLY A 41 7.13 -13.26 4.54
CA GLY A 41 7.62 -14.07 5.66
C GLY A 41 7.20 -13.54 7.03
N VAL A 42 6.11 -12.77 7.10
CA VAL A 42 5.45 -12.36 8.33
C VAL A 42 4.42 -13.44 8.68
N SER A 43 4.55 -14.02 9.86
CA SER A 43 3.65 -15.07 10.34
C SER A 43 2.26 -14.52 10.70
N ALA A 44 1.24 -15.39 10.71
CA ALA A 44 -0.09 -15.02 11.17
C ALA A 44 -0.09 -14.51 12.63
N GLN A 45 0.82 -15.02 13.46
CA GLN A 45 0.98 -14.55 14.84
C GLN A 45 1.51 -13.11 14.89
N GLU A 46 2.52 -12.78 14.07
CA GLU A 46 3.02 -11.40 13.97
C GLU A 46 1.97 -10.46 13.38
N LEU A 47 1.21 -10.91 12.38
CA LEU A 47 0.10 -10.14 11.84
C LEU A 47 -0.95 -9.81 12.90
N GLN A 48 -1.33 -10.79 13.72
CA GLN A 48 -2.24 -10.58 14.85
C GLN A 48 -1.65 -9.59 15.87
N GLN A 49 -0.35 -9.71 16.17
CA GLN A 49 0.35 -8.79 17.06
C GLN A 49 0.36 -7.36 16.52
N LEU A 50 0.46 -7.15 15.20
CA LEU A 50 0.39 -5.81 14.58
C LEU A 50 -0.99 -5.16 14.78
N LYS A 51 -2.07 -5.94 14.70
CA LYS A 51 -3.44 -5.43 14.96
C LYS A 51 -3.59 -4.93 16.40
N GLU A 52 -2.89 -5.54 17.36
CA GLU A 52 -2.95 -5.18 18.78
C GLU A 52 -1.90 -4.14 19.20
N ASN A 53 -0.71 -4.19 18.58
CA ASN A 53 0.46 -3.39 18.90
C ASN A 53 1.06 -2.81 17.59
N PRO A 54 0.53 -1.69 17.11
CA PRO A 54 1.02 -1.08 15.87
C PRO A 54 2.49 -0.70 15.96
N VAL A 55 3.21 -0.89 14.86
CA VAL A 55 4.63 -0.51 14.75
C VAL A 55 4.80 0.88 14.15
N SER A 56 5.96 1.49 14.39
CA SER A 56 6.31 2.77 13.78
C SER A 56 6.53 2.63 12.28
N PHE A 57 6.12 3.68 11.55
CA PHE A 57 6.38 3.83 10.12
C PHE A 57 7.88 3.74 9.83
N ASN A 58 8.25 2.84 8.92
CA ASN A 58 9.61 2.57 8.47
C ASN A 58 9.58 2.19 6.98
N PRO A 59 9.65 3.17 6.06
CA PRO A 59 9.58 2.91 4.63
C PRO A 59 10.87 2.26 4.13
N GLN A 60 10.79 1.60 2.98
CA GLN A 60 11.95 0.95 2.37
C GLN A 60 13.00 1.98 1.92
N GLU A 61 14.28 1.66 2.09
CA GLU A 61 15.38 2.56 1.72
C GLU A 61 15.40 2.89 0.21
N VAL A 62 15.10 1.89 -0.62
CA VAL A 62 15.14 2.01 -2.08
C VAL A 62 13.78 2.50 -2.60
N GLU A 63 13.81 3.52 -3.46
CA GLU A 63 12.58 4.12 -4.02
C GLU A 63 11.73 3.12 -4.79
N MET A 64 12.35 2.21 -5.54
CA MET A 64 11.62 1.16 -6.27
C MET A 64 10.83 0.24 -5.32
N ASP A 65 11.35 -0.04 -4.12
CA ASP A 65 10.65 -0.85 -3.13
C ASP A 65 9.49 -0.08 -2.51
N ARG A 66 9.63 1.24 -2.33
CA ARG A 66 8.53 2.12 -1.92
C ARG A 66 7.44 2.25 -2.98
N ILE A 67 7.81 2.35 -4.27
CA ILE A 67 6.86 2.29 -5.39
C ILE A 67 6.13 0.95 -5.39
N THR A 68 6.85 -0.15 -5.15
CA THR A 68 6.26 -1.49 -5.06
C THR A 68 5.29 -1.60 -3.88
N HIS A 69 5.62 -0.99 -2.74
CA HIS A 69 4.70 -0.93 -1.60
C HIS A 69 3.47 -0.06 -1.89
N PHE A 70 3.66 1.13 -2.47
CA PHE A 70 2.55 1.97 -2.92
C PHE A 70 1.62 1.21 -3.86
N TYR A 71 2.14 0.41 -4.79
CA TYR A 71 1.31 -0.46 -5.63
C TYR A 71 0.51 -1.50 -4.85
N ARG A 72 1.05 -2.08 -3.77
CA ARG A 72 0.30 -3.00 -2.90
C ARG A 72 -0.88 -2.31 -2.21
N LEU A 73 -0.74 -1.03 -1.84
CA LEU A 73 -1.83 -0.24 -1.27
C LEU A 73 -2.93 -0.02 -2.31
N LEU A 74 -2.57 0.32 -3.55
CA LEU A 74 -3.55 0.47 -4.64
C LEU A 74 -4.26 -0.84 -4.96
N LEU A 75 -3.54 -1.97 -4.91
CA LEU A 75 -4.15 -3.28 -5.09
C LEU A 75 -5.11 -3.63 -3.97
N LEU A 76 -4.82 -3.24 -2.72
CA LEU A 76 -5.71 -3.44 -1.58
C LEU A 76 -6.98 -2.58 -1.71
N MET A 77 -6.83 -1.31 -2.04
CA MET A 77 -7.93 -0.35 -2.27
C MET A 77 -8.88 -0.77 -3.41
N GLY A 78 -8.46 -1.67 -4.30
CA GLY A 78 -9.30 -2.22 -5.37
C GLY A 78 -9.81 -3.64 -5.10
N VAL A 79 -9.72 -4.14 -3.86
CA VAL A 79 -10.15 -5.51 -3.51
C VAL A 79 -11.67 -5.61 -3.43
N ASP A 80 -12.35 -4.61 -2.88
CA ASP A 80 -13.78 -4.38 -3.01
C ASP A 80 -14.01 -3.23 -4.00
N ASP A 81 -15.07 -3.31 -4.80
CA ASP A 81 -15.40 -2.32 -5.85
C ASP A 81 -15.85 -0.95 -5.27
N GLU A 82 -15.60 -0.68 -3.99
CA GLU A 82 -16.02 0.52 -3.26
C GLU A 82 -14.80 1.38 -2.91
N HIS A 83 -14.29 2.14 -3.88
CA HIS A 83 -13.22 3.10 -3.63
C HIS A 83 -13.73 4.26 -2.76
N HIS A 84 -13.46 4.23 -1.45
CA HIS A 84 -13.84 5.31 -0.55
C HIS A 84 -12.86 6.49 -0.64
N GLU A 85 -13.37 7.73 -0.53
CA GLU A 85 -12.52 8.94 -0.58
C GLU A 85 -11.42 8.92 0.48
N GLU A 86 -11.73 8.32 1.64
CA GLU A 86 -10.84 8.12 2.78
C GLU A 86 -9.63 7.23 2.43
N GLU A 87 -9.84 6.17 1.65
CA GLU A 87 -8.77 5.26 1.22
C GLU A 87 -7.86 5.88 0.18
N ILE A 88 -8.44 6.66 -0.75
CA ILE A 88 -7.70 7.43 -1.74
C ILE A 88 -6.81 8.46 -1.03
N GLU A 89 -7.35 9.19 -0.05
CA GLU A 89 -6.59 10.14 0.75
C GLU A 89 -5.49 9.43 1.57
N PHE A 90 -5.80 8.26 2.14
CA PHE A 90 -4.81 7.44 2.84
C PHE A 90 -3.65 7.06 1.92
N CYS A 91 -3.93 6.53 0.73
CA CYS A 91 -2.90 6.15 -0.25
C CYS A 91 -2.02 7.35 -0.62
N LYS A 92 -2.63 8.51 -0.93
CA LYS A 92 -1.89 9.74 -1.25
C LYS A 92 -0.96 10.15 -0.11
N ASN A 93 -1.49 10.24 1.11
CA ASN A 93 -0.72 10.64 2.30
C ASN A 93 0.41 9.67 2.62
N THR A 94 0.16 8.37 2.48
CA THR A 94 1.14 7.31 2.73
C THR A 94 2.24 7.32 1.67
N GLY A 95 1.91 7.53 0.39
CA GLY A 95 2.90 7.75 -0.67
C GLY A 95 3.79 8.97 -0.44
N LEU A 96 3.22 10.08 0.06
CA LEU A 96 3.99 11.27 0.44
C LEU A 96 4.95 11.00 1.61
N LYS A 97 4.50 10.27 2.64
CA LYS A 97 5.35 9.86 3.78
C LYS A 97 6.50 8.94 3.36
N MET A 98 6.28 8.14 2.32
CA MET A 98 7.34 7.34 1.67
C MET A 98 8.31 8.20 0.85
N GLY A 99 8.07 9.50 0.69
CA GLY A 99 8.92 10.37 -0.12
C GLY A 99 8.74 10.15 -1.62
N LEU A 100 7.62 9.56 -2.05
CA LEU A 100 7.25 9.49 -3.46
C LEU A 100 6.78 10.87 -3.94
N ARG A 101 7.01 11.19 -5.22
CA ARG A 101 6.68 12.50 -5.77
C ARG A 101 5.17 12.73 -5.83
N PRO A 102 4.65 13.87 -5.32
CA PRO A 102 3.21 14.18 -5.34
C PRO A 102 2.59 14.10 -6.74
N ALA A 103 3.30 14.61 -7.76
CA ALA A 103 2.80 14.60 -9.14
C ALA A 103 2.61 13.18 -9.69
N ALA A 104 3.55 12.27 -9.39
CA ALA A 104 3.44 10.87 -9.80
C ALA A 104 2.35 10.13 -9.02
N ILE A 105 2.23 10.36 -7.70
CA ILE A 105 1.17 9.80 -6.87
C ILE A 105 -0.20 10.18 -7.44
N ASN A 106 -0.42 11.47 -7.72
CA ASN A 106 -1.69 11.97 -8.23
C ASN A 106 -1.99 11.37 -9.60
N GLU A 107 -1.03 11.34 -10.54
CA GLU A 107 -1.27 10.74 -11.86
C GLU A 107 -1.62 9.25 -11.77
N VAL A 108 -0.96 8.49 -10.89
CA VAL A 108 -1.30 7.07 -10.69
C VAL A 108 -2.72 6.91 -10.16
N ILE A 109 -3.12 7.72 -9.17
CA ILE A 109 -4.48 7.66 -8.62
C ILE A 109 -5.52 8.06 -9.69
N ASP A 110 -5.29 9.14 -10.41
CA ASP A 110 -6.23 9.64 -11.42
C ASP A 110 -6.46 8.57 -12.52
N ARG A 111 -5.38 7.95 -13.02
CA ARG A 111 -5.48 6.86 -13.99
C ARG A 111 -6.15 5.60 -13.44
N LEU A 112 -5.96 5.30 -12.16
CA LEU A 112 -6.60 4.15 -11.51
C LEU A 112 -8.12 4.35 -11.46
N LEU A 113 -8.57 5.56 -11.07
CA LEU A 113 -9.98 5.94 -11.03
C LEU A 113 -10.63 6.01 -12.42
N GLU A 114 -9.85 6.30 -13.45
CA GLU A 114 -10.31 6.27 -14.85
C GLU A 114 -10.34 4.86 -15.46
N SER A 115 -9.75 3.86 -14.80
CA SER A 115 -9.64 2.50 -15.33
C SER A 115 -10.96 1.72 -15.21
N GLU A 116 -11.33 0.95 -16.23
CA GLU A 116 -12.58 0.18 -16.24
C GLU A 116 -12.64 -0.92 -15.16
N ASN A 117 -11.48 -1.42 -14.74
CA ASN A 117 -11.36 -2.56 -13.83
C ASN A 117 -10.78 -2.18 -12.45
N GLY A 118 -10.63 -0.89 -12.14
CA GLY A 118 -10.04 -0.43 -10.88
C GLY A 118 -8.57 -0.86 -10.68
N MET A 119 -7.83 -1.13 -11.76
CA MET A 119 -6.48 -1.67 -11.70
C MET A 119 -5.58 -1.09 -12.79
N LEU A 120 -4.33 -0.81 -12.42
CA LEU A 120 -3.26 -0.45 -13.34
C LEU A 120 -2.18 -1.55 -13.42
N PRO A 121 -1.65 -1.84 -14.63
CA PRO A 121 -0.50 -2.71 -14.79
C PRO A 121 0.76 -2.17 -14.07
N PRO A 122 1.60 -3.03 -13.47
CA PRO A 122 2.81 -2.59 -12.78
C PRO A 122 3.77 -1.76 -13.64
N ASP A 123 3.90 -2.08 -14.93
CA ASP A 123 4.75 -1.37 -15.87
C ASP A 123 4.26 0.05 -16.14
N GLU A 124 2.94 0.28 -16.09
CA GLU A 124 2.37 1.62 -16.22
C GLU A 124 2.70 2.50 -15.01
N ILE A 125 2.57 1.96 -13.80
CA ILE A 125 2.92 2.66 -12.57
C ILE A 125 4.40 3.04 -12.56
N ILE A 126 5.28 2.09 -12.91
CA ILE A 126 6.72 2.35 -13.00
C ILE A 126 7.01 3.45 -14.03
N ARG A 127 6.37 3.42 -15.21
CA ARG A 127 6.52 4.46 -16.23
C ARG A 127 6.14 5.85 -15.70
N ILE A 128 5.04 5.96 -14.95
CA ILE A 128 4.61 7.24 -14.37
C ILE A 128 5.66 7.74 -13.38
N PHE A 129 6.09 6.93 -12.42
CA PHE A 129 7.11 7.35 -11.46
C PHE A 129 8.44 7.76 -12.13
N GLN A 130 8.84 7.07 -13.20
CA GLN A 130 10.01 7.40 -14.02
C GLN A 130 9.84 8.72 -14.79
N ALA A 131 8.66 9.02 -15.33
CA ALA A 131 8.42 10.26 -16.07
C ALA A 131 8.57 11.51 -15.19
N HIS A 132 8.27 11.38 -13.89
CA HIS A 132 8.40 12.46 -12.92
C HIS A 132 9.81 12.57 -12.31
N HIS A 133 10.77 11.69 -12.66
CA HIS A 133 12.16 11.72 -12.16
C HIS A 133 13.06 12.84 -12.72
N ASN A 134 12.49 13.73 -13.54
CA ASN A 134 13.23 14.78 -14.24
C ASN A 134 13.49 16.04 -13.39
#